data_AF-A0A7J9K4N0-F1
#
_entry.id   AF-A0A7J9K4N0-F1
#
_cell.length_a   1.000
_cell.length_b   1.000
_cell.length_c   1.000
_cell.angle_alpha   90.00
_cell.angle_beta   90.00
_cell.angle_gamma   90.00
#
_symmetry.space_group_name_H-M   'P 1'
#
loop_
_entity.id
_entity.type
_entity.pdbx_description
1 polymer ?
#
loop_
_entity_poly.entity_id
_entity_poly.type
_entity_poly.pdbx_seq_one_letter_code
_entity_poly.pdbx_strand_id
1 'polypeptide(L)'
;MAKIFQLVESNNMFEVVVPRNFAMVCFRVFPTTLEKELNGCNIESGNIKAKLIDQEYENDFNRNLFETVNESGKVFMTHTIVEGIYVIRFVVGATLTEDKHVISRLGKWRKI
;
A
#
# COMPACT_ATOMS: atom_id res chain seq x y z
N MET A 1 12.52 0.81 -14.40
CA MET A 1 12.40 0.13 -13.08
C MET A 1 12.46 1.08 -11.89
N ALA A 2 13.49 1.93 -11.71
CA ALA A 2 13.59 2.84 -10.55
C ALA A 2 12.44 3.86 -10.41
N LYS A 3 11.86 4.30 -11.55
CA LYS A 3 10.76 5.29 -11.60
C LYS A 3 9.48 4.83 -10.88
N ILE A 4 9.25 3.53 -10.82
CA ILE A 4 8.08 2.93 -10.17
C ILE A 4 8.18 3.11 -8.65
N PHE A 5 9.37 2.86 -8.11
CA PHE A 5 9.62 2.96 -6.68
C PHE A 5 9.54 4.41 -6.21
N GLN A 6 10.04 5.34 -7.02
CA GLN A 6 9.81 6.77 -6.81
C GLN A 6 8.31 7.14 -6.75
N LEU A 7 7.44 6.45 -7.48
CA LEU A 7 6.00 6.76 -7.49
C LEU A 7 5.32 6.36 -6.17
N VAL A 8 5.79 5.27 -5.55
CA VAL A 8 5.36 4.85 -4.21
C VAL A 8 5.97 5.76 -3.15
N GLU A 9 7.27 6.07 -3.26
CA GLU A 9 7.99 6.92 -2.29
C GLU A 9 7.55 8.40 -2.34
N SER A 10 7.14 8.91 -3.50
CA SER A 10 6.73 10.33 -3.65
C SER A 10 5.28 10.59 -3.26
N ASN A 11 4.51 9.55 -2.91
CA ASN A 11 3.09 9.70 -2.65
C ASN A 11 2.78 9.42 -1.18
N ASN A 12 2.32 10.46 -0.48
CA ASN A 12 2.00 10.43 0.96
C ASN A 12 0.92 9.41 1.34
N MET A 13 0.22 8.82 0.37
CA MET A 13 -0.72 7.72 0.62
C MET A 13 -0.01 6.39 0.94
N PHE A 14 1.25 6.24 0.55
CA PHE A 14 1.99 5.00 0.70
C PHE A 14 3.12 5.16 1.72
N GLU A 15 3.28 4.15 2.55
CA GLU A 15 4.44 3.99 3.42
C GLU A 15 5.27 2.81 2.96
N VAL A 16 6.58 3.02 2.81
CA VAL A 16 7.53 1.94 2.61
C VAL A 16 7.90 1.37 3.97
N VAL A 17 7.45 0.15 4.25
CA VAL A 17 7.54 -0.47 5.60
C VAL A 17 8.93 -1.01 5.90
N VAL A 18 9.68 -1.43 4.87
CA VAL A 18 11.05 -1.93 5.04
C VAL A 18 12.00 -1.36 3.97
N PRO A 19 13.29 -1.13 4.31
CA PRO A 19 14.29 -0.69 3.35
C PRO A 19 14.41 -1.64 2.15
N ARG A 20 14.62 -1.07 0.96
CA ARG A 20 14.68 -1.81 -0.29
C ARG A 20 16.08 -2.37 -0.56
N ASN A 21 16.25 -3.68 -0.44
CA ASN A 21 17.53 -4.33 -0.80
C ASN A 21 17.61 -4.79 -2.27
N PHE A 22 16.48 -5.12 -2.91
CA PHE A 22 16.42 -5.69 -4.27
C PHE A 22 15.30 -5.07 -5.13
N ALA A 23 14.71 -5.82 -6.08
CA ALA A 23 13.61 -5.36 -6.94
C ALA A 23 12.20 -5.46 -6.32
N MET A 24 12.15 -5.62 -4.99
CA MET A 24 10.93 -5.74 -4.21
C MET A 24 10.73 -4.49 -3.37
N VAL A 25 9.53 -3.92 -3.42
CA VAL A 25 9.09 -2.90 -2.47
C VAL A 25 7.95 -3.45 -1.64
N CYS A 26 8.08 -3.20 -0.35
CA CYS A 26 7.13 -3.60 0.68
C CYS A 26 6.48 -2.32 1.19
N PHE A 27 5.20 -2.15 0.90
CA PHE A 27 4.49 -0.93 1.24
C PHE A 27 3.11 -1.22 1.85
N ARG A 28 2.55 -0.21 2.50
CA ARG A 28 1.14 -0.18 2.90
C ARG A 28 0.52 1.16 2.53
N VAL A 29 -0.80 1.17 2.41
CA VAL A 29 -1.60 2.37 2.09
C VAL A 29 -2.25 2.88 3.37
N PHE A 30 -2.16 4.19 3.61
CA PHE A 30 -2.87 4.84 4.70
C PHE A 30 -4.27 5.29 4.28
N PRO A 31 -5.34 4.80 4.93
CA PRO A 31 -6.69 5.28 4.68
C PRO A 31 -6.87 6.76 5.10
N THR A 32 -6.06 7.26 6.04
CA THR A 32 -6.14 8.63 6.57
C THR A 32 -5.96 9.74 5.53
N THR A 33 -5.32 9.46 4.38
CA THR A 33 -5.24 10.42 3.26
C THR A 33 -6.50 10.41 2.39
N LEU A 34 -7.25 9.30 2.35
CA LEU A 34 -8.58 9.20 1.70
C LEU A 34 -9.69 9.78 2.59
N GLU A 35 -9.54 9.67 3.90
CA GLU A 35 -10.53 10.13 4.89
C GLU A 35 -10.43 11.62 5.24
N LYS A 36 -9.29 12.29 4.98
CA LYS A 36 -9.18 13.74 5.17
C LYS A 36 -10.16 14.55 4.31
N GLU A 37 -10.76 13.98 3.27
CA GLU A 37 -11.86 14.61 2.53
C GLU A 37 -13.26 14.28 3.07
N LEU A 38 -13.42 13.29 3.95
CA LEU A 38 -14.75 12.82 4.37
C LEU A 38 -15.04 12.93 5.88
N ASN A 39 -14.10 12.68 6.78
CA ASN A 39 -14.40 12.69 8.22
C ASN A 39 -13.27 13.32 9.04
N GLY A 40 -13.46 14.59 9.39
CA GLY A 40 -12.67 15.25 10.43
C GLY A 40 -12.98 14.64 11.80
N CYS A 41 -12.30 13.55 12.15
CA CYS A 41 -12.31 13.01 13.51
C CYS A 41 -10.93 13.17 14.13
N ASN A 42 -10.79 14.20 14.96
CA ASN A 42 -9.71 14.31 15.94
C ASN A 42 -9.93 13.23 17.00
N ILE A 43 -9.12 12.17 16.97
CA ILE A 43 -8.98 11.29 18.14
C ILE A 43 -7.58 11.50 18.70
N GLU A 44 -7.59 12.01 19.93
CA GLU A 44 -6.42 12.36 20.72
C GLU A 44 -5.66 11.06 21.03
N SER A 45 -4.52 10.89 20.33
CA SER A 45 -3.59 9.77 20.48
C SER A 45 -3.06 9.68 21.92
N GLY A 46 -3.72 8.89 22.76
CA GLY A 46 -3.32 8.73 24.16
C GLY A 46 -3.59 7.37 24.82
N ASN A 47 -4.25 6.41 24.15
CA ASN A 47 -4.61 5.12 24.75
C ASN A 47 -4.21 3.93 23.86
N ILE A 48 -3.48 2.94 24.42
CA ILE A 48 -2.95 1.75 23.73
C ILE A 48 -4.04 0.98 22.94
N LYS A 49 -5.28 0.96 23.45
CA LYS A 49 -6.42 0.29 22.82
C LYS A 49 -6.85 0.97 21.51
N ALA A 50 -6.76 2.31 21.42
CA ALA A 50 -7.08 3.05 20.20
C ALA A 50 -6.08 2.73 19.09
N LYS A 51 -4.77 2.71 19.43
CA LYS A 51 -3.70 2.35 18.47
C LYS A 51 -3.86 0.96 17.88
N LEU A 52 -4.31 -0.02 18.67
CA LEU A 52 -4.58 -1.38 18.19
C LEU A 52 -5.78 -1.43 17.24
N ILE A 53 -6.83 -0.64 17.50
CA ILE A 53 -8.01 -0.54 16.64
C ILE A 53 -7.65 0.14 15.32
N ASP A 54 -6.86 1.21 15.38
CA ASP A 54 -6.39 1.93 14.19
C ASP A 54 -5.52 1.01 13.29
N GLN A 55 -4.64 0.21 13.89
CA GLN A 55 -3.80 -0.73 13.15
C GLN A 55 -4.62 -1.88 12.51
N GLU A 56 -5.61 -2.43 13.22
CA GLU A 56 -6.49 -3.46 12.65
C GLU A 56 -7.30 -2.91 11.46
N TYR A 57 -7.82 -1.69 11.57
CA TYR A 57 -8.51 -1.00 10.49
C TYR A 57 -7.62 -0.77 9.27
N GLU A 58 -6.38 -0.28 9.48
CA GLU A 58 -5.39 -0.12 8.42
C GLU A 58 -5.07 -1.46 7.74
N ASN A 59 -4.95 -2.53 8.52
CA ASN A 59 -4.66 -3.87 8.01
C ASN A 59 -5.79 -4.41 7.14
N ASP A 60 -7.03 -4.28 7.59
CA ASP A 60 -8.22 -4.74 6.85
C ASP A 60 -8.42 -3.94 5.57
N PHE A 61 -8.19 -2.63 5.60
CA PHE A 61 -8.20 -1.79 4.40
C PHE A 61 -7.16 -2.29 3.38
N ASN A 62 -5.92 -2.53 3.81
CA ASN A 62 -4.86 -3.02 2.93
C ASN A 62 -5.13 -4.44 2.41
N ARG A 63 -5.80 -5.29 3.20
CA ARG A 63 -6.23 -6.64 2.78
C ARG A 63 -7.26 -6.55 1.65
N ASN A 64 -8.31 -5.76 1.83
CA ASN A 64 -9.37 -5.59 0.83
C ASN A 64 -8.80 -4.96 -0.47
N LEU A 65 -7.97 -3.94 -0.33
CA LEU A 65 -7.28 -3.32 -1.47
C LEU A 65 -6.40 -4.33 -2.21
N PHE A 66 -5.64 -5.15 -1.48
CA PHE A 66 -4.81 -6.21 -2.04
C PHE A 66 -5.65 -7.25 -2.81
N GLU A 67 -6.75 -7.71 -2.22
CA GLU A 67 -7.66 -8.68 -2.84
C GLU A 67 -8.29 -8.10 -4.10
N THR A 68 -8.86 -6.89 -4.04
CA THR A 68 -9.44 -6.18 -5.19
C THR A 68 -8.45 -6.05 -6.34
N VAL A 69 -7.19 -5.73 -6.03
CA VAL A 69 -6.16 -5.56 -7.07
C VAL A 69 -5.78 -6.90 -7.70
N ASN A 70 -5.64 -7.97 -6.91
CA ASN A 70 -5.36 -9.30 -7.42
C ASN A 70 -6.54 -9.88 -8.23
N GLU A 71 -7.77 -9.69 -7.76
CA GLU A 71 -9.01 -10.09 -8.46
C GLU A 71 -9.16 -9.38 -9.81
N SER A 72 -8.63 -8.16 -9.94
CA SER A 72 -8.65 -7.44 -11.22
C SER A 72 -7.92 -8.18 -12.35
N GLY A 73 -7.09 -9.18 -12.04
CA GLY A 73 -6.29 -9.97 -12.97
C GLY A 73 -5.19 -9.18 -13.69
N LYS A 74 -5.04 -7.89 -13.37
CA LYS A 74 -4.09 -7.00 -14.05
C LYS A 74 -2.70 -7.08 -13.44
N VAL A 75 -2.62 -7.30 -12.13
CA VAL A 75 -1.39 -7.43 -11.34
C VAL A 75 -1.55 -8.64 -10.44
N PHE A 76 -0.45 -9.34 -10.19
CA PHE A 76 -0.37 -10.30 -9.11
C PHE A 76 0.67 -9.82 -8.10
N MET A 77 0.26 -9.63 -6.86
CA MET A 77 1.11 -9.27 -5.72
C MET A 77 0.97 -10.30 -4.61
N THR A 78 1.92 -10.26 -3.68
CA THR A 78 1.85 -11.05 -2.44
C THR A 78 1.73 -10.11 -1.25
N HIS A 79 1.35 -10.63 -0.09
CA HIS A 79 1.34 -9.87 1.16
C HIS A 79 2.17 -10.60 2.22
N THR A 80 2.49 -9.90 3.31
CA THR A 80 3.12 -10.46 4.50
C THR A 80 2.71 -9.64 5.73
N ILE A 81 2.94 -10.18 6.93
CA ILE A 81 2.69 -9.47 8.18
C ILE A 81 4.03 -9.27 8.89
N VAL A 82 4.38 -8.02 9.18
CA VAL A 82 5.62 -7.64 9.89
C VAL A 82 5.21 -6.89 11.15
N GLU A 83 5.57 -7.42 12.32
CA GLU A 83 5.20 -6.83 13.63
C GLU A 83 3.70 -6.51 13.78
N GLY A 84 2.83 -7.35 13.19
CA GLY A 84 1.38 -7.15 13.21
C GLY A 84 0.85 -6.15 12.18
N ILE A 85 1.71 -5.61 11.32
CA ILE A 85 1.35 -4.70 10.23
C ILE A 85 1.20 -5.51 8.94
N TYR A 86 0.09 -5.34 8.23
CA TYR A 86 -0.16 -5.96 6.93
C TYR A 86 0.58 -5.18 5.83
N VAL A 87 1.42 -5.86 5.08
CA VAL A 87 2.34 -5.27 4.10
C VAL A 87 2.13 -5.91 2.73
N ILE A 88 1.96 -5.08 1.71
CA ILE A 88 1.88 -5.50 0.31
C ILE A 88 3.28 -5.58 -0.25
N ARG A 89 3.62 -6.74 -0.84
CA ARG A 89 4.88 -7.02 -1.49
C ARG A 89 4.71 -6.94 -3.00
N PHE A 90 5.31 -5.91 -3.59
CA PHE A 90 5.35 -5.72 -5.04
C PHE A 90 6.76 -5.96 -5.57
N VAL A 91 6.88 -6.98 -6.41
CA VAL A 91 8.16 -7.39 -7.00
C VAL A 91 8.11 -7.12 -8.50
N VAL A 92 9.06 -6.34 -9.00
CA VAL A 92 9.18 -6.05 -10.42
C VAL A 92 10.37 -6.80 -10.99
N GLY A 93 10.14 -8.04 -11.44
CA GLY A 93 11.22 -8.92 -11.89
C GLY A 93 10.90 -9.84 -13.05
N ALA A 94 9.68 -9.83 -13.59
CA ALA A 94 9.35 -10.68 -14.74
C ALA A 94 9.96 -10.11 -16.03
N THR A 95 10.58 -10.97 -16.85
CA THR A 95 11.38 -10.63 -18.04
C THR A 95 10.66 -9.76 -19.06
N LEU A 96 9.33 -9.80 -19.10
CA LEU A 96 8.47 -9.04 -20.02
C LEU A 96 7.87 -7.76 -19.38
N THR A 97 8.29 -7.40 -18.17
CA THR A 97 7.74 -6.24 -17.47
C THR A 97 8.44 -4.96 -17.92
N GLU A 98 7.75 -4.16 -18.72
CA GLU A 98 8.18 -2.83 -19.10
C GLU A 98 7.63 -1.74 -18.16
N ASP A 99 8.30 -0.58 -18.08
CA ASP A 99 7.88 0.53 -17.21
C ASP A 99 6.43 1.01 -17.49
N LYS A 100 5.97 0.93 -18.74
CA LYS A 100 4.60 1.27 -19.16
C LYS A 100 3.53 0.39 -18.51
N HIS A 101 3.86 -0.88 -18.29
CA HIS A 101 2.97 -1.85 -17.67
C HIS A 101 2.71 -1.48 -16.22
N VAL A 102 3.72 -0.96 -15.53
CA VAL A 102 3.61 -0.66 -14.10
C VAL A 102 2.97 0.71 -13.85
N ILE A 103 3.32 1.73 -14.64
CA ILE A 103 2.73 3.08 -14.53
C ILE A 103 1.22 3.04 -14.81
N SER A 104 0.77 2.30 -15.83
CA SER A 104 -0.67 2.15 -16.14
C SER A 104 -1.45 1.47 -15.02
N ARG A 105 -0.78 0.59 -14.25
CA ARG A 105 -1.41 -0.22 -13.21
C ARG A 105 -1.44 0.50 -11.86
N LEU A 106 -0.34 1.13 -11.45
CA LEU A 106 -0.30 1.93 -10.21
C LEU A 106 -1.10 3.24 -10.33
N GLY A 107 -1.14 3.87 -11.51
CA GLY A 107 -1.93 5.09 -11.74
C GLY A 107 -3.45 4.91 -11.56
N LYS A 108 -3.96 3.68 -11.60
CA LYS A 108 -5.38 3.36 -11.38
C LYS A 108 -5.78 3.20 -9.92
N TRP A 109 -4.82 3.11 -9.00
CA TRP A 109 -5.08 3.10 -7.56
C TRP A 109 -5.63 4.45 -7.05
N ARG A 110 -5.58 5.50 -7.89
CA ARG A 110 -6.15 6.82 -7.61
C ARG A 110 -7.66 6.93 -7.84
N LYS A 111 -8.32 5.85 -8.31
CA LYS A 111 -9.75 5.82 -8.68
C LYS A 111 -10.54 4.66 -8.05
N ILE A 112 -9.88 3.83 -7.26
CA ILE A 112 -10.50 2.82 -6.40
C ILE A 112 -10.53 3.43 -5.00
#